data_AF-A0A357NBZ6-F1
#
_entry.id   AF-A0A357NBZ6-F1
#
_cell.length_a   1.000
_cell.length_b   1.000
_cell.length_c   1.000
_cell.angle_alpha   90.00
_cell.angle_beta   90.00
_cell.angle_gamma   90.00
#
_symmetry.space_group_name_H-M   'P 1'
#
loop_
_entity.id
_entity.type
_entity.pdbx_description
1 polymer ?
#
loop_
_entity_poly.entity_id
_entity_poly.type
_entity_poly.pdbx_seq_one_letter_code
_entity_poly.pdbx_strand_id
1 'polypeptide(L)'
;MGTDMKEGKTISGLRGLRGKIQFNQRLCVACRTCEHVCAGNAIRIVEARNGSGLNFILWHNTCAFCGLCEHYCPTKAIHLTEDYHTTHLQEDKYNFLERGFIQYVPCACCGKPMVPVSRELLALAYGDAEDVAHLARLCEKCRPGSTLRKG
;
A
#
# COMPACT_ATOMS: atom_id res chain seq x y z
N MET A 1 -37.54 17.53 10.69
CA MET A 1 -36.74 18.71 10.31
C MET A 1 -35.46 18.19 9.69
N GLY A 2 -35.31 18.37 8.37
CA GLY A 2 -34.24 17.77 7.59
C GLY A 2 -32.87 18.33 7.97
N THR A 3 -31.93 17.45 8.27
CA THR A 3 -30.51 17.79 8.45
C THR A 3 -29.84 17.75 7.07
N ASP A 4 -30.09 18.78 6.27
CA ASP A 4 -29.26 19.07 5.10
C ASP A 4 -27.89 19.53 5.59
N MET A 5 -26.98 18.57 5.79
CA MET A 5 -25.55 18.85 5.82
C MET A 5 -25.16 19.31 4.41
N LYS A 6 -25.18 20.62 4.18
CA LYS A 6 -24.59 21.21 2.97
C LYS A 6 -23.13 20.76 2.90
N GLU A 7 -22.81 19.96 1.90
CA GLU A 7 -21.44 19.56 1.58
C GLU A 7 -20.59 20.83 1.48
N GLY A 8 -19.75 21.02 2.50
CA GLY A 8 -18.82 22.13 2.53
C GLY A 8 -17.95 22.05 1.29
N LYS A 9 -17.96 23.11 0.49
CA LYS A 9 -17.10 23.27 -0.68
C LYS A 9 -15.66 23.03 -0.24
N THR A 10 -15.11 21.86 -0.55
CA THR A 10 -13.71 21.53 -0.33
C THR A 10 -12.89 22.63 -0.99
N ILE A 11 -12.05 23.31 -0.22
CA ILE A 11 -10.99 24.15 -0.78
C ILE A 11 -9.92 23.19 -1.32
N SER A 12 -10.27 22.48 -2.39
CA SER A 12 -9.36 21.62 -3.14
C SER A 12 -8.40 22.54 -3.89
N GLY A 13 -7.13 22.60 -3.49
CA GLY A 13 -6.13 23.29 -4.30
C GLY A 13 -4.96 23.99 -3.61
N LEU A 14 -4.71 23.78 -2.31
CA LEU A 14 -3.41 24.18 -1.75
C LEU A 14 -2.34 23.17 -2.16
N ARG A 15 -1.71 23.43 -3.32
CA ARG A 15 -0.66 22.57 -3.87
C ARG A 15 0.48 22.38 -2.86
N GLY A 16 0.86 21.12 -2.65
CA GLY A 16 1.96 20.74 -1.78
C GLY A 16 1.61 20.63 -0.30
N LEU A 17 0.33 20.77 0.07
CA LEU A 17 -0.12 20.46 1.42
C LEU A 17 -0.14 18.93 1.64
N ARG A 18 0.35 18.51 2.80
CA ARG A 18 0.39 17.12 3.24
C ARG A 18 -0.85 16.79 4.07
N GLY A 19 -1.83 16.15 3.44
CA GLY A 19 -3.08 15.72 4.06
C GLY A 19 -3.11 14.22 4.34
N LYS A 20 -4.32 13.66 4.34
CA LYS A 20 -4.59 12.25 4.59
C LYS A 20 -3.78 11.36 3.66
N ILE A 21 -3.36 10.23 4.21
CA ILE A 21 -2.71 9.19 3.43
C ILE A 21 -3.75 8.41 2.64
N GLN A 22 -3.41 8.06 1.41
CA GLN A 22 -4.09 7.06 0.61
C GLN A 22 -3.13 5.90 0.29
N PHE A 23 -3.64 4.68 0.36
CA PHE A 23 -2.89 3.44 0.15
C PHE A 23 -3.43 2.65 -1.05
N ASN A 24 -2.54 2.22 -1.93
CA ASN A 24 -2.84 1.37 -3.07
C ASN A 24 -2.29 -0.04 -2.85
N GLN A 25 -3.18 -0.94 -2.42
CA GLN A 25 -2.83 -2.33 -2.16
C GLN A 25 -2.27 -3.09 -3.37
N ARG A 26 -2.60 -2.68 -4.61
CA ARG A 26 -2.12 -3.36 -5.84
C ARG A 26 -0.64 -3.10 -6.12
N LEU A 27 -0.10 -2.00 -5.61
CA LEU A 27 1.32 -1.63 -5.76
C LEU A 27 2.15 -2.06 -4.56
N CYS A 28 1.53 -2.43 -3.44
CA CYS A 28 2.25 -2.76 -2.22
C CYS A 28 2.89 -4.15 -2.30
N VAL A 29 4.20 -4.20 -2.04
CA VAL A 29 4.98 -5.45 -1.95
C VAL A 29 5.28 -5.87 -0.52
N ALA A 30 4.56 -5.29 0.45
CA ALA A 30 4.67 -5.58 1.89
C ALA A 30 6.11 -5.53 2.45
N CYS A 31 6.97 -4.64 1.95
CA CYS A 31 8.36 -4.50 2.41
C CYS A 31 8.50 -3.93 3.83
N ARG A 32 7.40 -3.45 4.42
CA ARG A 32 7.33 -2.85 5.77
C ARG A 32 8.18 -1.59 5.98
N THR A 33 8.78 -1.02 4.94
CA THR A 33 9.54 0.24 5.05
C THR A 33 8.67 1.38 5.60
N CYS A 34 7.42 1.52 5.15
CA CYS A 34 6.50 2.54 5.66
C CYS A 34 6.17 2.39 7.15
N GLU A 35 6.03 1.16 7.63
CA GLU A 35 5.84 0.84 9.05
C GLU A 35 7.09 1.20 9.86
N HIS A 36 8.28 0.86 9.35
CA HIS A 36 9.56 1.12 10.00
C HIS A 36 9.89 2.62 10.13
N VAL A 37 9.67 3.42 9.08
CA VAL A 37 10.01 4.86 9.08
C VAL A 37 8.91 5.74 9.71
N CYS A 38 7.82 5.14 10.20
CA CYS A 38 6.69 5.90 10.74
C CYS A 38 7.03 6.50 12.10
N ALA A 39 7.41 7.78 12.13
CA ALA A 39 7.73 8.51 13.36
C ALA A 39 6.59 8.51 14.40
N GLY A 40 5.33 8.57 13.94
CA GLY A 40 4.15 8.53 14.80
C GLY A 40 3.71 7.11 15.19
N ASN A 41 4.39 6.05 14.70
CA ASN A 41 3.98 4.66 14.91
C ASN A 41 2.52 4.36 14.50
N ALA A 42 2.04 5.09 13.49
CA ALA A 42 0.66 5.09 13.02
C ALA A 42 0.34 4.00 11.99
N ILE A 43 1.32 3.19 11.58
CA ILE A 43 1.17 2.18 10.53
C ILE A 43 1.42 0.79 11.11
N ARG A 44 0.58 -0.17 10.74
CA ARG A 44 0.74 -1.59 11.05
C ARG A 44 0.48 -2.46 9.83
N ILE A 45 1.33 -3.47 9.65
CA ILE A 45 1.14 -4.54 8.65
C ILE A 45 1.06 -5.87 9.39
N VAL A 46 -0.13 -6.47 9.42
CA VAL A 46 -0.42 -7.67 10.24
C VAL A 46 -0.98 -8.81 9.39
N GLU A 47 -0.59 -10.04 9.73
CA GLU A 47 -1.13 -11.24 9.10
C GLU A 47 -2.65 -11.31 9.28
N ALA A 48 -3.38 -11.64 8.21
CA ALA A 48 -4.80 -11.94 8.33
C ALA A 48 -5.01 -13.24 9.11
N ARG A 49 -6.07 -13.29 9.93
CA ARG A 49 -6.37 -14.44 10.79
C ARG A 49 -6.51 -15.77 10.03
N ASN A 50 -6.94 -15.71 8.77
CA ASN A 50 -7.10 -16.87 7.89
C ASN A 50 -5.82 -17.20 7.08
N GLY A 51 -4.70 -16.49 7.30
CA GLY A 51 -3.44 -16.68 6.56
C GLY A 51 -3.51 -16.32 5.07
N SER A 52 -4.56 -15.63 4.62
CA SER A 52 -4.77 -15.33 3.20
C SER A 52 -3.97 -14.13 2.69
N GLY A 53 -3.32 -13.37 3.56
CA GLY A 53 -2.61 -12.15 3.20
C GLY A 53 -2.32 -11.24 4.39
N LEU A 54 -2.06 -9.98 4.09
CA LEU A 54 -1.67 -8.96 5.08
C LEU A 54 -2.68 -7.82 5.12
N ASN A 55 -3.07 -7.40 6.32
CA ASN A 55 -3.82 -6.18 6.54
C ASN A 55 -2.85 -5.01 6.73
N PHE A 56 -3.00 -3.98 5.90
CA PHE A 56 -2.41 -2.67 6.10
C PHE A 56 -3.41 -1.79 6.85
N ILE A 57 -2.95 -1.16 7.94
CA ILE A 57 -3.75 -0.23 8.73
C ILE A 57 -2.89 1.01 8.99
N LEU A 58 -3.45 2.19 8.72
CA LEU A 58 -2.88 3.46 9.13
C LEU A 58 -3.94 4.27 9.89
N TRP A 59 -3.63 4.68 11.12
CA TRP A 59 -4.53 5.55 11.90
C TRP A 59 -4.20 7.02 11.66
N HIS A 60 -5.10 7.77 11.03
CA HIS A 60 -4.86 9.19 10.75
C HIS A 60 -4.84 10.04 12.03
N ASN A 61 -5.52 9.60 13.10
CA ASN A 61 -5.46 10.23 14.43
C ASN A 61 -4.07 10.17 15.09
N THR A 62 -3.23 9.22 14.71
CA THR A 62 -1.87 9.06 15.23
C THR A 62 -0.83 9.58 14.22
N CYS A 63 -1.20 9.78 12.96
CA CYS A 63 -0.30 10.18 11.89
C CYS A 63 0.13 11.65 12.04
N ALA A 64 1.44 11.91 11.97
CA ALA A 64 1.99 13.26 11.97
C ALA A 64 2.07 13.91 10.56
N PHE A 65 1.56 13.24 9.53
CA PHE A 65 1.58 13.70 8.12
C PHE A 65 2.99 14.13 7.62
N CYS A 66 4.05 13.50 8.14
CA CYS A 66 5.43 13.89 7.87
C CYS A 66 5.97 13.48 6.49
N GLY A 67 5.28 12.61 5.76
CA GLY A 67 5.68 12.20 4.41
C GLY A 67 6.79 11.14 4.31
N LEU A 68 7.37 10.68 5.42
CA LEU A 68 8.44 9.67 5.37
C LEU A 68 7.99 8.36 4.71
N CYS A 69 6.76 7.91 5.00
CA CYS A 69 6.23 6.69 4.42
C CYS A 69 6.07 6.76 2.89
N GLU A 70 5.65 7.91 2.35
CA GLU A 70 5.57 8.16 0.92
C GLU A 70 6.96 8.27 0.28
N HIS A 71 7.86 9.02 0.93
CA HIS A 71 9.23 9.24 0.44
C HIS A 71 9.97 7.92 0.26
N TYR A 72 9.93 7.04 1.26
CA TYR A 72 10.64 5.77 1.27
C TYR A 72 9.88 4.60 0.63
N CYS A 73 8.63 4.80 0.16
CA CYS A 73 7.92 3.73 -0.52
C CYS A 73 8.50 3.50 -1.92
N PRO A 74 9.13 2.33 -2.17
CA PRO A 74 9.79 2.09 -3.45
C PRO A 74 8.80 1.94 -4.61
N THR A 75 7.59 1.43 -4.33
CA THR A 75 6.56 1.16 -5.34
C THR A 75 5.48 2.25 -5.43
N LYS A 76 5.63 3.34 -4.66
CA LYS A 76 4.64 4.43 -4.59
C LYS A 76 3.23 3.95 -4.23
N ALA A 77 3.15 2.90 -3.42
CA ALA A 77 1.90 2.34 -2.92
C ALA A 77 1.22 3.18 -1.83
N ILE A 78 1.88 4.20 -1.30
CA ILE A 78 1.37 5.08 -0.25
C ILE A 78 1.74 6.52 -0.60
N HIS A 79 0.78 7.43 -0.51
CA HIS A 79 0.99 8.84 -0.86
C HIS A 79 0.17 9.75 0.05
N LEU A 80 0.62 10.99 0.21
CA LEU A 80 -0.14 12.03 0.92
C LEU A 80 -1.03 12.75 -0.09
N THR A 81 -2.31 12.85 0.25
CA THR A 81 -3.28 13.60 -0.53
C THR A 81 -3.30 15.07 -0.10
N GLU A 82 -4.01 15.91 -0.84
CA GLU A 82 -4.30 17.29 -0.44
C GLU A 82 -5.58 17.38 0.43
N ASP A 83 -6.18 16.25 0.85
CA ASP A 83 -7.33 16.25 1.77
C ASP A 83 -6.83 16.39 3.21
N TYR A 84 -6.95 17.59 3.77
CA TYR A 84 -6.59 17.91 5.16
C TYR A 84 -7.80 17.93 6.11
N HIS A 85 -9.00 17.55 5.65
CA HIS A 85 -10.21 17.57 6.48
C HIS A 85 -10.20 16.39 7.46
N THR A 86 -9.62 16.59 8.64
CA THR A 86 -9.53 15.56 9.68
C THR A 86 -10.71 15.54 10.66
N THR A 87 -11.66 16.48 10.53
CA THR A 87 -12.86 16.52 11.38
C THR A 87 -13.71 15.27 11.16
N HIS A 88 -14.06 14.59 12.25
CA HIS A 88 -14.95 13.44 12.29
C HIS A 88 -15.73 13.45 13.62
N LEU A 89 -16.82 12.69 13.67
CA LEU A 89 -17.62 12.55 14.89
C LEU A 89 -16.86 11.74 15.94
N GLN A 90 -17.19 11.95 17.21
CA GLN A 90 -16.55 11.24 18.33
C GLN A 90 -16.75 9.72 18.25
N GLU A 91 -17.88 9.27 17.70
CA GLU A 91 -18.16 7.85 17.45
C GLU A 91 -17.20 7.22 16.44
N ASP A 92 -16.62 8.01 15.54
CA ASP A 92 -15.70 7.55 14.50
C ASP A 92 -14.22 7.57 14.92
N LYS A 93 -13.90 7.91 16.17
CA LYS A 93 -12.52 8.09 16.64
C LYS A 93 -11.59 6.90 16.36
N TYR A 94 -12.13 5.67 16.29
CA TYR A 94 -11.37 4.44 16.01
C TYR A 94 -11.45 3.99 14.54
N ASN A 95 -12.31 4.64 13.75
CA ASN A 95 -12.53 4.35 12.33
C ASN A 95 -11.90 5.40 11.40
N PHE A 96 -11.27 6.44 11.94
CA PHE A 96 -10.48 7.39 11.17
C PHE A 96 -9.11 6.80 10.77
N LEU A 97 -9.15 5.93 9.76
CA LEU A 97 -8.02 5.14 9.29
C LEU A 97 -8.05 4.89 7.78
N GLU A 98 -6.88 4.60 7.22
CA GLU A 98 -6.71 4.00 5.90
C GLU A 98 -6.52 2.50 6.07
N ARG A 99 -7.24 1.70 5.28
CA ARG A 99 -7.19 0.23 5.31
C ARG A 99 -6.91 -0.31 3.91
N GLY A 100 -6.08 -1.35 3.85
CA GLY A 100 -5.89 -2.12 2.64
C GLY A 100 -5.57 -3.58 2.94
N PHE A 101 -5.80 -4.44 1.96
CA PHE A 101 -5.58 -5.87 2.09
C PHE A 101 -4.71 -6.39 0.94
N ILE A 102 -3.55 -6.92 1.31
CA ILE A 102 -2.55 -7.45 0.38
C ILE A 102 -2.75 -8.97 0.35
N GLN A 103 -3.56 -9.42 -0.62
CA GLN A 103 -3.87 -10.83 -0.82
C GLN A 103 -2.61 -11.61 -1.25
N TYR A 104 -2.32 -12.72 -0.58
CA TYR A 104 -1.34 -13.66 -1.08
C TYR A 104 -1.83 -14.37 -2.32
N VAL A 105 -0.92 -14.56 -3.26
CA VAL A 105 -1.13 -15.35 -4.46
C VAL A 105 -0.23 -16.58 -4.42
N PRO A 106 -0.67 -17.74 -4.90
CA PRO A 106 0.17 -18.93 -4.96
C PRO A 106 1.20 -18.78 -6.09
N CYS A 107 2.42 -19.23 -5.85
CA CYS A 107 3.44 -19.37 -6.90
C CYS A 107 2.99 -20.42 -7.93
N ALA A 108 3.02 -20.07 -9.22
CA ALA A 108 2.63 -20.96 -10.31
C ALA A 108 3.56 -22.20 -10.46
N CYS A 109 4.78 -22.14 -9.91
CA CYS A 109 5.74 -23.25 -9.96
C CYS A 109 5.64 -24.18 -8.73
N CYS A 110 5.61 -23.62 -7.51
CA CYS A 110 5.71 -24.42 -6.27
C CYS A 110 4.51 -24.29 -5.33
N GLY A 111 3.50 -23.49 -5.66
CA GLY A 111 2.30 -23.29 -4.85
C GLY A 111 2.49 -22.45 -3.57
N LYS A 112 3.73 -22.10 -3.19
CA LYS A 112 4.01 -21.28 -1.99
C LYS A 112 3.21 -19.96 -2.03
N PRO A 113 2.52 -19.57 -0.94
CA PRO A 113 1.88 -18.26 -0.85
C PRO A 113 2.95 -17.16 -0.85
N MET A 114 2.71 -16.12 -1.65
CA MET A 114 3.63 -15.00 -1.78
C MET A 114 2.86 -13.69 -1.89
N VAL A 115 3.54 -12.60 -1.50
CA VAL A 115 3.06 -11.25 -1.79
C VAL A 115 3.22 -11.00 -3.30
N PRO A 116 2.18 -10.51 -4.00
CA PRO A 116 2.31 -10.14 -5.40
C PRO A 116 3.33 -9.01 -5.55
N VAL A 117 4.19 -9.13 -6.56
CA VAL A 117 5.17 -8.09 -6.87
C VAL A 117 4.62 -7.21 -7.99
N SER A 118 4.72 -5.89 -7.81
CA SER A 118 4.33 -4.91 -8.83
C SER A 118 5.11 -5.13 -10.12
N ARG A 119 4.44 -5.01 -11.28
CA ARG A 119 5.06 -5.22 -12.59
C ARG A 119 6.21 -4.25 -12.83
N GLU A 120 6.07 -3.03 -12.31
CA GLU A 120 7.03 -1.94 -12.40
C GLU A 120 8.35 -2.32 -11.71
N LEU A 121 8.28 -2.92 -10.52
CA LEU A 121 9.46 -3.39 -9.79
C LEU A 121 10.13 -4.58 -10.50
N LEU A 122 9.34 -5.47 -11.11
CA LEU A 122 9.89 -6.59 -11.88
C LEU A 122 10.58 -6.12 -13.17
N ALA A 123 9.98 -5.16 -13.88
CA ALA A 123 10.58 -4.56 -15.06
C ALA A 123 11.91 -3.86 -14.73
N LEU A 124 11.98 -3.16 -13.58
CA LEU A 124 13.22 -2.57 -13.11
C LEU A 124 14.32 -3.62 -12.82
N ALA A 125 13.96 -4.78 -12.27
CA ALA A 125 14.91 -5.81 -11.87
C ALA A 125 15.34 -6.74 -13.01
N TYR A 126 14.45 -7.04 -13.96
CA TYR A 126 14.65 -8.05 -15.00
C TYR A 126 14.60 -7.50 -16.43
N GLY A 127 14.37 -6.20 -16.61
CA GLY A 127 14.25 -5.53 -17.91
C GLY A 127 12.85 -5.65 -18.53
N ASP A 128 12.75 -5.20 -19.78
CA ASP A 128 11.50 -5.18 -20.55
C ASP A 128 11.35 -6.41 -21.46
N ALA A 129 10.09 -6.79 -21.66
CA ALA A 129 9.55 -7.76 -22.63
C ALA A 129 9.14 -9.13 -22.07
N GLU A 130 7.87 -9.48 -22.32
CA GLU A 130 7.14 -10.76 -22.21
C GLU A 130 7.26 -11.58 -20.90
N ASP A 131 8.45 -11.72 -20.35
CA ASP A 131 8.78 -12.48 -19.16
C ASP A 131 8.23 -11.86 -17.87
N VAL A 132 8.03 -10.53 -17.79
CA VAL A 132 7.53 -9.85 -16.56
C VAL A 132 6.18 -10.42 -16.10
N ALA A 133 5.27 -10.70 -17.03
CA ALA A 133 3.97 -11.28 -16.70
C ALA A 133 4.08 -12.71 -16.15
N HIS A 134 5.07 -13.47 -16.63
CA HIS A 134 5.39 -14.80 -16.12
C HIS A 134 6.07 -14.73 -14.75
N LEU A 135 7.10 -13.89 -14.61
CA LEU A 135 7.86 -13.67 -13.37
C LEU A 135 6.98 -13.19 -12.21
N ALA A 136 5.94 -12.40 -12.51
CA ALA A 136 4.95 -11.94 -11.52
C ALA A 136 4.17 -13.09 -10.86
N ARG A 137 4.10 -14.25 -11.51
CA ARG A 137 3.41 -15.45 -11.00
C ARG A 137 4.35 -16.40 -10.25
N LEU A 138 5.64 -16.07 -10.14
CA LEU A 138 6.64 -16.88 -9.46
C LEU A 138 7.12 -16.23 -8.15
N CYS A 139 7.49 -17.05 -7.16
CA CYS A 139 8.06 -16.56 -5.90
C CYS A 139 9.53 -16.18 -6.02
N GLU A 140 10.09 -15.55 -4.98
CA GLU A 140 11.48 -15.08 -4.97
C GLU A 140 12.52 -16.17 -5.26
N LYS A 141 12.20 -17.44 -4.94
CA LYS A 141 13.08 -18.59 -5.20
C LYS A 141 12.90 -19.19 -6.60
N CYS A 142 11.71 -19.11 -7.18
CA CYS A 142 11.42 -19.70 -8.48
C CYS A 142 11.77 -18.75 -9.65
N ARG A 143 11.73 -17.42 -9.44
CA ARG A 143 12.06 -16.43 -10.48
C ARG A 143 13.46 -16.57 -11.08
N PRO A 144 14.55 -16.77 -10.32
CA PRO A 144 15.88 -16.90 -10.91
C PRO A 144 16.00 -18.11 -11.85
N GLY A 145 15.30 -19.20 -11.54
CA GLY A 145 15.32 -20.43 -12.34
C GLY A 145 14.54 -20.35 -13.65
N SER A 146 13.59 -19.40 -13.80
CA SER A 146 12.84 -19.21 -15.04
C SER A 146 13.62 -18.45 -16.12
N THR A 147 14.58 -17.61 -15.74
CA THR A 147 15.42 -16.83 -16.69
C THR A 147 16.63 -17.60 -17.23
N LEU A 148 17.00 -18.73 -16.62
CA LEU A 148 18.20 -19.51 -16.94
C LEU A 148 18.02 -20.58 -18.06
N ARG A 149 16.94 -20.48 -18.86
CA ARG A 149 16.68 -21.38 -20.02
C ARG A 149 16.71 -20.67 -21.38
N LYS A 150 17.55 -19.64 -21.54
CA LYS A 150 17.98 -19.19 -22.86
C LYS A 150 19.43 -19.68 -22.99
N GLY A 151 19.60 -20.75 -23.76
CA GLY A 151 20.87 -21.46 -23.96
C GLY A 151 21.91 -20.68 -24.74
#